data_AF-E2AZ29-F1
#
_entry.id   AF-E2AZ29-F1
#
_cell.length_a   1.000
_cell.length_b   1.000
_cell.length_c   1.000
_cell.angle_alpha   90.00
_cell.angle_beta   90.00
_cell.angle_gamma   90.00
#
_symmetry.space_group_name_H-M   'P 1'
#
loop_
_entity.id
_entity.type
_entity.pdbx_description
1 polymer ?
#
loop_
_entity_poly.entity_id
_entity_poly.type
_entity_poly.pdbx_seq_one_letter_code
_entity_poly.pdbx_strand_id
1 'polypeptide(L)'
;LPNPSSLRNWTMSVNAEPGFQRDVFSALKQFNDEDRDCNLVFDSMAIRKQVMWNKQCQKYIGYCNYDNELHLEGSNTVATEALVFMLVGINGKWKWPIGYFFIDKIKAVIQAELIKTALILAGDAG
;
A
#
# COMPACT_ATOMS: atom_id res chain seq x y z
N LEU A 1 -2.98 -29.08 11.58
CA LEU A 1 -2.65 -27.81 10.88
C LEU A 1 -1.73 -28.13 9.71
N PRO A 2 -1.82 -27.43 8.57
CA PRO A 2 -0.93 -27.64 7.43
C PRO A 2 0.53 -27.31 7.78
N ASN A 3 1.47 -27.86 7.01
CA ASN A 3 2.89 -27.59 7.17
C ASN A 3 3.19 -26.09 6.88
N PRO A 4 4.13 -25.44 7.60
CA PRO A 4 4.52 -24.05 7.35
C PRO A 4 4.87 -23.73 5.89
N SER A 5 5.49 -24.67 5.16
CA SER A 5 5.80 -24.51 3.73
C SER A 5 4.54 -24.41 2.88
N SER A 6 3.51 -25.19 3.19
CA SER A 6 2.22 -25.13 2.50
C SER A 6 1.51 -23.80 2.77
N LEU A 7 1.57 -23.30 4.01
CA LEU A 7 1.03 -21.98 4.35
C LEU A 7 1.75 -20.86 3.60
N ARG A 8 3.09 -20.89 3.56
CA ARG A 8 3.89 -19.90 2.83
C ARG A 8 3.50 -19.90 1.35
N ASN A 9 3.46 -21.07 0.71
CA ASN A 9 3.07 -21.19 -0.70
C ASN A 9 1.65 -20.67 -0.96
N TRP A 10 0.72 -20.92 -0.05
CA TRP A 10 -0.63 -20.40 -0.17
C TRP A 10 -0.66 -18.87 -0.07
N THR A 11 0.04 -18.28 0.90
CA THR A 11 0.13 -16.81 1.03
C THR A 11 0.86 -16.14 -0.12
N MET A 12 1.78 -16.84 -0.80
CA MET A 12 2.50 -16.32 -1.98
C MET A 12 1.58 -16.09 -3.20
N SER A 13 0.37 -16.65 -3.20
CA SER A 13 -0.60 -16.41 -4.28
C SER A 13 -1.22 -15.01 -4.25
N VAL A 14 -1.12 -14.31 -3.11
CA VAL A 14 -1.68 -12.97 -2.93
C VAL A 14 -0.68 -11.93 -3.40
N ASN A 15 -1.12 -11.04 -4.30
CA ASN A 15 -0.31 -9.91 -4.73
C ASN A 15 -0.33 -8.83 -3.64
N ALA A 16 0.78 -8.71 -2.91
CA ALA A 16 0.98 -7.70 -1.88
C ALA A 16 2.02 -6.66 -2.31
N GLU A 17 2.15 -6.38 -3.61
CA GLU A 17 3.06 -5.34 -4.10
C GLU A 17 2.68 -3.94 -3.59
N PRO A 18 3.65 -3.03 -3.51
CA PRO A 18 3.35 -1.67 -3.09
C PRO A 18 2.47 -0.93 -4.09
N GLY A 19 1.78 0.10 -3.59
CA GLY A 19 0.71 0.79 -4.29
C GLY A 19 -0.62 0.62 -3.56
N PHE A 20 -1.69 1.05 -4.21
CA PHE A 20 -3.06 0.87 -3.74
C PHE A 20 -3.57 -0.54 -4.07
N GLN A 21 -4.08 -1.27 -3.06
CA GLN A 21 -4.53 -2.65 -3.21
C GLN A 21 -5.96 -2.70 -3.76
N ARG A 22 -6.11 -2.99 -5.06
CA ARG A 22 -7.42 -3.06 -5.75
C ARG A 22 -8.38 -4.08 -5.15
N ASP A 23 -7.85 -5.19 -4.63
CA ASP A 23 -8.65 -6.24 -4.01
C ASP A 23 -9.35 -5.73 -2.74
N VAL A 24 -8.69 -4.84 -1.98
CA VAL A 24 -9.27 -4.20 -0.80
C VAL A 24 -10.41 -3.29 -1.20
N PHE A 25 -10.23 -2.41 -2.19
CA PHE A 25 -11.32 -1.55 -2.69
C PHE A 25 -12.50 -2.36 -3.24
N SER A 26 -12.23 -3.51 -3.87
CA SER A 26 -13.27 -4.41 -4.37
C SER A 26 -14.06 -5.07 -3.24
N ALA A 27 -13.43 -5.34 -2.10
CA ALA A 27 -14.11 -5.83 -0.91
C ALA A 27 -14.94 -4.73 -0.22
N LEU A 28 -14.43 -3.49 -0.16
CA LEU A 28 -15.15 -2.34 0.43
C LEU A 28 -16.49 -2.06 -0.27
N LYS A 29 -16.57 -2.29 -1.59
CA LYS A 29 -17.83 -2.19 -2.36
C LYS A 29 -18.97 -3.08 -1.83
N GLN A 30 -18.64 -4.13 -1.08
CA GLN A 30 -19.60 -5.07 -0.54
C GLN A 30 -20.12 -4.66 0.85
N PHE A 31 -19.64 -3.53 1.39
CA PHE A 31 -20.06 -3.05 2.70
C PHE A 31 -21.46 -2.42 2.62
N ASN A 32 -22.21 -2.61 3.71
CA ASN A 32 -23.52 -1.99 3.89
C ASN A 32 -23.36 -0.48 4.01
N ASP A 33 -24.40 0.28 3.62
CA ASP A 33 -24.37 1.74 3.63
C ASP A 33 -24.07 2.33 5.03
N GLU A 34 -24.53 1.68 6.10
CA GLU A 34 -24.27 2.09 7.50
C GLU A 34 -22.78 2.02 7.91
N ASP A 35 -21.97 1.28 7.15
CA ASP A 35 -20.54 1.05 7.42
C ASP A 35 -19.62 1.76 6.42
N ARG A 36 -20.17 2.58 5.50
CA ARG A 36 -19.38 3.29 4.47
C ARG A 36 -18.68 4.54 4.98
N ASP A 37 -19.28 5.22 5.95
CA ASP A 37 -18.70 6.40 6.57
C ASP A 37 -17.35 6.04 7.19
N CYS A 38 -16.27 6.59 6.63
CA CYS A 38 -14.90 6.31 7.06
C CYS A 38 -14.01 7.54 7.03
N ASN A 39 -12.93 7.47 7.80
CA ASN A 39 -11.84 8.42 7.80
C ASN A 39 -10.63 7.80 7.08
N LEU A 40 -9.94 8.61 6.29
CA LEU A 40 -8.63 8.27 5.74
C LEU A 40 -7.54 8.60 6.76
N VAL A 41 -6.79 7.60 7.18
CA VAL A 41 -5.63 7.72 8.07
C VAL A 41 -4.41 7.29 7.29
N PHE A 42 -3.33 8.04 7.38
CA PHE A 42 -2.04 7.65 6.83
C PHE A 42 -0.91 8.10 7.73
N ASP A 43 0.15 7.30 7.78
CA ASP A 43 1.36 7.62 8.52
C ASP A 43 2.57 6.91 7.90
N SER A 44 3.75 7.46 8.13
CA SER A 44 5.03 6.90 7.68
C SER A 44 5.78 6.26 8.84
N MET A 45 6.21 5.01 8.65
CA MET A 45 7.04 4.29 9.62
C MET A 45 8.46 4.14 9.10
N ALA A 46 9.45 4.42 9.94
CA ALA A 46 10.85 4.22 9.58
C ALA A 46 11.15 2.74 9.31
N ILE A 47 11.87 2.46 8.22
CA ILE A 47 12.34 1.13 7.85
C ILE A 47 13.86 1.12 7.74
N ARG A 48 14.45 -0.08 7.84
CA ARG A 48 15.89 -0.25 7.64
C ARG A 48 16.23 0.02 6.16
N LYS A 49 17.15 0.96 5.93
CA LYS A 49 17.74 1.20 4.60
C LYS A 49 18.50 -0.04 4.15
N GLN A 50 17.92 -0.81 3.24
CA GLN A 50 18.55 -2.02 2.73
C GLN A 50 17.97 -2.37 1.36
N VAL A 51 18.85 -2.64 0.41
CA VAL A 51 18.47 -3.21 -0.89
C VAL A 51 18.73 -4.70 -0.87
N MET A 52 17.76 -5.49 -1.31
CA MET A 52 17.86 -6.96 -1.36
C MET A 52 17.40 -7.49 -2.71
N TRP A 53 18.04 -8.56 -3.18
CA TRP A 53 17.56 -9.29 -4.35
C TRP A 53 16.44 -10.26 -3.96
N ASN A 54 15.23 -10.02 -4.47
CA ASN A 54 14.12 -10.96 -4.34
C ASN A 54 14.20 -11.99 -5.47
N LYS A 55 14.64 -13.21 -5.15
CA LYS A 55 14.74 -14.33 -6.10
C LYS A 55 13.40 -14.78 -6.69
N GLN A 56 12.29 -14.56 -5.98
CA GLN A 56 10.98 -15.00 -6.47
C GLN A 56 10.48 -14.07 -7.58
N CYS A 57 10.57 -12.75 -7.35
CA CYS A 57 10.11 -11.74 -8.30
C CYS A 57 11.21 -11.30 -9.28
N GLN A 58 12.43 -11.86 -9.17
CA GLN A 58 13.61 -11.53 -9.96
C GLN A 58 13.87 -10.02 -10.05
N LYS A 59 13.79 -9.33 -8.89
CA LYS A 59 13.96 -7.87 -8.80
C LYS A 59 14.66 -7.46 -7.52
N TYR A 60 15.31 -6.30 -7.56
CA TYR A 60 15.78 -5.64 -6.34
C TYR A 60 14.62 -4.94 -5.63
N ILE A 61 14.54 -5.14 -4.31
CA ILE A 61 13.58 -4.49 -3.41
C ILE A 61 14.32 -3.59 -2.42
N GLY A 62 13.65 -2.55 -1.92
CA GLY A 62 14.22 -1.59 -0.97
C GLY A 62 14.40 -0.17 -1.53
N TYR A 63 13.96 0.07 -2.77
CA TYR A 63 13.92 1.40 -3.38
C TYR A 63 12.56 2.07 -3.17
N CYS A 64 12.56 3.39 -3.33
CA CYS A 64 11.33 4.18 -3.35
C CYS A 64 10.44 3.80 -4.54
N ASN A 65 9.12 3.92 -4.38
CA ASN A 65 8.13 3.44 -5.37
C ASN A 65 6.98 4.41 -5.68
N TYR A 66 7.20 5.71 -5.49
CA TYR A 66 6.15 6.73 -5.52
C TYR A 66 6.16 7.63 -6.77
N ASP A 67 6.71 7.18 -7.91
CA ASP A 67 6.90 8.03 -9.09
C ASP A 67 6.05 7.59 -10.30
N ASN A 68 5.30 8.55 -10.86
CA ASN A 68 4.60 8.44 -12.13
C ASN A 68 5.53 8.99 -13.25
N GLU A 69 5.68 8.20 -14.31
CA GLU A 69 5.94 8.64 -15.69
C GLU A 69 7.32 9.20 -16.11
N LEU A 70 8.32 9.36 -15.24
CA LEU A 70 9.69 9.61 -15.73
C LEU A 70 10.51 8.31 -15.73
N HIS A 71 10.44 7.64 -16.89
CA HIS A 71 11.42 6.67 -17.37
C HIS A 71 12.85 7.26 -17.33
N LEU A 72 13.49 7.20 -16.17
CA LEU A 72 14.92 7.10 -16.01
C LEU A 72 15.10 6.20 -14.80
N GLU A 73 15.65 5.01 -15.02
CA GLU A 73 16.03 3.99 -14.03
C GLU A 73 15.67 4.35 -12.60
N GLY A 74 14.60 3.71 -12.10
CA GLY A 74 13.87 4.07 -10.89
C GLY A 74 14.75 4.64 -9.81
N SER A 75 14.32 5.75 -9.21
CA SER A 75 15.09 6.51 -8.24
C SER A 75 15.93 5.54 -7.40
N ASN A 76 17.25 5.50 -7.62
CA ASN A 76 18.20 4.63 -6.90
C ASN A 76 18.27 5.00 -5.39
N THR A 77 17.33 5.83 -4.94
CA THR A 77 17.07 6.23 -3.57
C THR A 77 16.53 5.05 -2.79
N VAL A 78 17.37 4.57 -1.87
CA VAL A 78 17.01 3.56 -0.89
C VAL A 78 15.92 4.13 0.02
N ALA A 79 14.80 3.42 0.13
CA ALA A 79 13.70 3.84 0.97
C ALA A 79 14.11 3.84 2.46
N THR A 80 13.62 4.84 3.18
CA THR A 80 13.89 5.03 4.61
C THR A 80 12.63 4.85 5.44
N GLU A 81 11.46 4.98 4.81
CA GLU A 81 10.16 4.91 5.44
C GLU A 81 9.17 4.13 4.57
N ALA A 82 8.14 3.57 5.20
CA ALA A 82 6.97 3.02 4.54
C ALA A 82 5.75 3.89 4.91
N LEU A 83 5.18 4.56 3.92
CA LEU A 83 3.94 5.34 4.04
C LEU A 83 2.76 4.40 3.82
N VAL A 84 1.89 4.27 4.83
CA VAL A 84 0.73 3.37 4.80
C VAL A 84 -0.54 4.20 4.83
N PHE A 85 -1.49 3.85 3.97
CA PHE A 85 -2.84 4.43 3.91
C PHE A 85 -3.86 3.40 4.41
N MET A 86 -4.77 3.83 5.27
CA MET A 86 -5.80 3.01 5.88
C MET A 86 -7.14 3.75 5.89
N LEU A 87 -8.21 3.05 5.56
CA LEU A 87 -9.57 3.53 5.80
C LEU A 87 -10.08 2.94 7.11
N VAL A 88 -10.69 3.80 7.93
CA VAL A 88 -11.19 3.48 9.27
C VAL A 88 -12.65 3.89 9.34
N GLY A 89 -13.56 2.95 9.52
CA GLY A 89 -14.98 3.26 9.69
C GLY A 89 -15.20 4.21 10.87
N ILE A 90 -16.02 5.25 10.70
CA ILE A 90 -16.30 6.26 11.74
C ILE A 90 -16.94 5.61 12.97
N ASN A 91 -17.76 4.59 12.75
CA ASN A 91 -18.36 3.77 13.80
C ASN A 91 -17.35 2.84 14.52
N GLY A 92 -16.09 2.79 14.07
CA GLY A 92 -15.02 2.01 14.67
C GLY A 92 -15.06 0.50 14.39
N LYS A 93 -16.00 0.00 13.58
CA LYS A 93 -16.19 -1.44 13.34
C LYS A 93 -15.09 -2.06 12.49
N TRP A 94 -14.44 -1.29 11.62
CA TRP A 94 -13.45 -1.82 10.69
C TRP A 94 -12.30 -0.83 10.43
N LYS A 95 -11.13 -1.39 10.12
CA LYS A 95 -9.92 -0.68 9.71
C LYS A 95 -9.19 -1.49 8.65
N TRP A 96 -9.05 -0.98 7.44
CA TRP A 96 -8.49 -1.73 6.32
C TRP A 96 -7.34 -0.96 5.67
N PRO A 97 -6.13 -1.54 5.60
CA PRO A 97 -5.04 -0.93 4.84
C PRO A 97 -5.39 -0.96 3.35
N ILE A 98 -5.38 0.20 2.71
CA ILE A 98 -5.78 0.36 1.31
C ILE A 98 -4.60 0.57 0.37
N GLY A 99 -3.44 0.94 0.91
CA GLY A 99 -2.26 1.24 0.13
C GLY A 99 -1.01 1.34 0.98
N TYR A 100 0.15 1.04 0.39
CA TYR A 100 1.42 1.39 1.01
C TYR A 100 2.50 1.70 -0.03
N PHE A 101 3.42 2.60 0.34
CA PHE A 101 4.48 3.11 -0.53
C PHE A 101 5.80 3.18 0.24
N PHE A 102 6.89 2.80 -0.40
CA PHE A 102 8.24 2.97 0.11
C PHE A 102 8.75 4.33 -0.30
N ILE A 103 9.19 5.12 0.67
CA ILE A 103 9.58 6.51 0.47
C ILE A 103 10.92 6.83 1.13
N ASP A 104 11.58 7.88 0.66
CA ASP A 104 12.65 8.60 1.36
C ASP A 104 12.24 10.06 1.34
N LYS A 105 11.80 10.57 2.50
CA LYS A 105 11.32 11.95 2.70
C LYS A 105 10.40 12.43 1.57
N ILE A 106 9.12 12.09 1.68
CA ILE A 106 8.15 12.41 0.62
C ILE A 106 8.02 13.93 0.40
N LYS A 107 7.99 14.33 -0.87
CA LYS A 107 7.67 15.72 -1.25
C LYS A 107 6.18 15.98 -1.02
N ALA A 108 5.85 17.15 -0.47
CA ALA A 108 4.46 17.54 -0.19
C ALA A 108 3.53 17.42 -1.41
N VAL A 109 4.04 17.72 -2.61
CA VAL A 109 3.26 17.59 -3.87
C VAL A 109 2.85 16.14 -4.14
N ILE A 110 3.79 15.20 -4.02
CA ILE A 110 3.52 13.78 -4.28
C ILE A 110 2.61 13.21 -3.18
N GLN A 111 2.84 13.62 -1.93
CA GLN A 111 1.96 13.24 -0.83
C GLN A 111 0.51 13.70 -1.07
N ALA A 112 0.33 14.94 -1.53
CA ALA A 112 -1.00 15.46 -1.87
C ALA A 112 -1.64 14.67 -3.02
N GLU A 113 -0.87 14.27 -4.02
CA GLU A 113 -1.35 13.44 -5.15
C GLU A 113 -1.76 12.04 -4.70
N LEU A 114 -0.96 11.39 -3.84
CA LEU A 114 -1.31 10.09 -3.26
C LEU A 114 -2.58 10.18 -2.40
N ILE A 115 -2.72 11.22 -1.57
CA ILE A 115 -3.93 11.44 -0.77
C ILE A 115 -5.14 11.64 -1.68
N LYS A 116 -5.01 12.47 -2.72
CA LYS A 116 -6.09 12.69 -3.69
C LYS A 116 -6.49 11.39 -4.38
N THR A 117 -5.51 10.59 -4.78
CA THR A 117 -5.75 9.28 -5.41
C THR A 117 -6.44 8.31 -4.45
N ALA A 118 -6.02 8.26 -3.19
CA ALA A 118 -6.66 7.44 -2.16
C ALA A 118 -8.14 7.81 -1.97
N LEU A 119 -8.45 9.12 -1.94
CA LEU A 119 -9.82 9.61 -1.82
C LEU A 119 -10.68 9.29 -3.04
N ILE A 120 -10.14 9.42 -4.26
CA ILE A 120 -10.85 9.05 -5.50
C ILE A 120 -11.16 7.55 -5.49
N LEU A 121 -10.17 6.70 -5.21
CA LEU A 121 -10.36 5.24 -5.18
C LEU A 121 -11.33 4.80 -4.07
N ALA A 122 -11.31 5.49 -2.92
CA ALA A 122 -12.25 5.24 -1.83
C ALA A 122 -13.68 5.63 -2.23
N GLY A 123 -13.86 6.81 -2.84
CA GLY A 123 -15.18 7.25 -3.33
C GLY A 123 -15.74 6.36 -4.44
N ASP A 124 -14.88 5.85 -5.33
CA ASP A 124 -15.28 4.87 -6.35
C ASP A 124 -15.65 3.49 -5.76
N ALA A 125 -15.25 3.22 -4.52
CA ALA A 125 -15.58 2.00 -3.79
C ALA A 125 -16.93 2.07 -3.04
N GLY A 126 -17.58 3.24 -3.01
CA GLY A 126 -18.86 3.45 -2.33
C GLY A 126 -18.66 4.11 -0.98
#